data_AF-A0A2M9A5W7-F1
#
_entry.id   AF-A0A2M9A5W7-F1
#
_cell.length_a   1.000
_cell.length_b   1.000
_cell.length_c   1.000
_cell.angle_alpha   90.00
_cell.angle_beta   90.00
_cell.angle_gamma   90.00
#
_symmetry.space_group_name_H-M   'P 1'
#
loop_
_entity.id
_entity.type
_entity.pdbx_description
1 polymer ?
#
loop_
_entity_poly.entity_id
_entity_poly.type
_entity_poly.pdbx_seq_one_letter_code
_entity_poly.pdbx_strand_id
1 'polypeptide(L)'
;MAISKAKARRAAVFFLTLLGGAFIALFAYNLYLKIGPRHLEVPNVPFGLPGGTQLAVGDMPDTLAGLELMPLSTQQELRRAAELQKNGMFNDAAEVYEAIALQYPEAFLAQWGVVNSLLAQDSLLPIWQSQLDRMQKALRGRYPESSVAFLMDARAAEKAGSASTALELARVATEKAPVFADARLFYADLLYKAGRYAESAIEARAAISLSHGNEPKAFARLAEIYHDEGGLDSCGLVVEYALSKFPVNAELLCLQGYLQEYKGRFENAEGTYRRVLAIRPGFKLATEALLSLGQKAPPGVGGGARLSPRDRAQVAYEILEPLVNQYPENLPLREALGRSYLKGRDFDRAKSQFLEIQSRDPEYPEISRRIQEASSAPPVRETKKNLLADDLSRAIDSMRTLPTTEHSFESALGHYLVRYGATQKEFFRKYSAANFRKLDKNTWQESFYEAPYFHRYTVLFDKDGRFYGVHVVVTDSNVVMNKTATNTPEIYTNLLQLNSRLSGVGSETGETDCDGKVLAGATWETRDNFEMLARFAGKPAEVRMIRLNRDAIPEGTRLCDYMKYLLMY
;
A
#
# COMPACT_ATOMS: atom_id res chain seq x y z
N MET A 1 -90.37 -14.36 6.09
CA MET A 1 -89.56 -15.26 6.95
C MET A 1 -89.23 -14.52 8.24
N ALA A 2 -89.85 -14.90 9.36
CA ALA A 2 -89.50 -14.34 10.66
C ALA A 2 -88.16 -14.92 11.12
N ILE A 3 -87.10 -14.12 11.12
CA ILE A 3 -85.78 -14.53 11.63
C ILE A 3 -85.94 -14.72 13.14
N SER A 4 -85.67 -15.93 13.65
CA SER A 4 -85.77 -16.19 15.08
C SER A 4 -84.77 -15.31 15.85
N LYS A 5 -85.17 -14.83 17.04
CA LYS A 5 -84.31 -14.02 17.91
C LYS A 5 -82.92 -14.65 18.13
N ALA A 6 -82.85 -15.98 18.17
CA ALA A 6 -81.60 -16.73 18.30
C ALA A 6 -80.67 -16.57 17.08
N LYS A 7 -81.21 -16.56 15.86
CA LYS A 7 -80.44 -16.41 14.63
C LYS A 7 -79.93 -14.97 14.47
N ALA A 8 -80.74 -13.98 14.84
CA ALA A 8 -80.33 -12.57 14.90
C ALA A 8 -79.22 -12.33 15.93
N ARG A 9 -79.32 -12.94 17.13
CA ARG A 9 -78.29 -12.82 18.17
C ARG A 9 -76.95 -13.46 17.76
N ARG A 10 -76.97 -14.61 17.08
CA ARG A 10 -75.75 -15.23 16.52
C ARG A 10 -75.12 -14.35 15.43
N ALA A 11 -75.93 -13.78 14.54
CA ALA A 11 -75.43 -12.86 13.51
C ALA A 11 -74.83 -11.58 14.14
N ALA A 12 -75.47 -11.02 15.17
CA ALA A 12 -74.95 -9.85 15.89
C ALA A 12 -73.63 -10.15 16.62
N VAL A 13 -73.52 -11.29 17.31
CA VAL A 13 -72.26 -11.72 17.94
C VAL A 13 -71.17 -11.91 16.88
N PHE A 14 -71.48 -12.58 15.76
CA PHE A 14 -70.54 -12.73 14.65
C PHE A 14 -70.06 -11.38 14.11
N PHE A 15 -70.98 -10.43 13.89
CA PHE A 15 -70.66 -9.10 13.39
C PHE A 15 -69.83 -8.29 14.40
N LEU A 16 -70.14 -8.37 15.69
CA LEU A 16 -69.37 -7.74 16.76
C LEU A 16 -67.98 -8.34 16.91
N THR A 17 -67.82 -9.66 16.76
CA THR A 17 -66.50 -10.30 16.75
C THR A 17 -65.67 -9.87 15.55
N LEU A 18 -66.29 -9.69 14.39
CA LEU A 18 -65.62 -9.27 13.16
C LEU A 18 -65.18 -7.80 13.24
N LEU A 19 -66.04 -6.92 13.78
CA LEU A 19 -65.70 -5.54 14.11
C LEU A 19 -64.58 -5.45 15.16
N GLY A 20 -64.67 -6.23 16.24
CA GLY A 20 -63.63 -6.29 17.27
C GLY A 20 -62.29 -6.73 16.70
N GLY A 21 -62.28 -7.75 15.84
CA GLY A 21 -61.08 -8.18 15.12
C GLY A 21 -60.51 -7.10 14.21
N ALA A 22 -61.35 -6.38 13.47
CA ALA A 22 -60.92 -5.26 12.62
C ALA A 22 -60.30 -4.10 13.42
N PHE A 23 -60.87 -3.75 14.58
CA PHE A 23 -60.30 -2.73 15.47
C PHE A 23 -58.95 -3.15 16.05
N ILE A 24 -58.80 -4.41 16.46
CA ILE A 24 -57.52 -4.94 16.94
C ILE A 24 -56.47 -4.89 15.82
N ALA A 25 -56.84 -5.29 14.59
CA ALA A 25 -55.94 -5.23 13.44
C ALA A 25 -55.53 -3.78 13.11
N LEU A 26 -56.47 -2.83 13.13
CA LEU A 26 -56.19 -1.41 12.90
C LEU A 26 -55.30 -0.82 14.00
N PHE A 27 -55.55 -1.18 15.27
CA PHE A 27 -54.72 -0.76 16.39
C PHE A 27 -53.30 -1.33 16.27
N ALA A 28 -53.16 -2.63 15.97
CA ALA A 28 -51.87 -3.28 15.73
C ALA A 28 -51.12 -2.66 14.54
N TYR A 29 -51.83 -2.32 13.45
CA TYR A 29 -51.24 -1.63 12.30
C TYR A 29 -50.76 -0.22 12.65
N ASN A 30 -51.55 0.58 13.38
CA ASN A 30 -51.13 1.90 13.84
C ASN A 30 -49.96 1.84 14.84
N LEU A 31 -49.95 0.81 15.69
CA LEU A 31 -48.83 0.54 16.60
C LEU A 31 -47.57 0.15 15.83
N TYR A 32 -47.70 -0.69 14.79
CA TYR A 32 -46.62 -1.04 13.88
C TYR A 32 -46.12 0.17 13.07
N LEU A 33 -46.97 1.10 12.66
CA LEU A 33 -46.51 2.34 12.01
C LEU A 33 -45.72 3.26 12.96
N LYS A 34 -46.00 3.21 14.27
CA LYS A 34 -45.28 4.01 15.27
C LYS A 34 -43.98 3.36 15.76
N ILE A 35 -43.96 2.04 15.91
CA ILE A 35 -42.89 1.31 16.62
C ILE A 35 -42.20 0.28 15.70
N GLY A 36 -42.80 -0.03 14.55
CA GLY A 36 -42.24 -0.94 13.57
C GLY A 36 -40.96 -0.39 12.92
N PRO A 37 -40.14 -1.28 12.34
CA PRO A 37 -38.89 -0.90 11.71
C PRO A 37 -39.15 0.10 10.59
N ARG A 38 -38.51 1.27 10.67
CA ARG A 38 -38.47 2.20 9.54
C ARG A 38 -37.59 1.58 8.46
N HIS A 39 -38.04 1.65 7.21
CA HIS A 39 -37.27 1.20 6.07
C HIS A 39 -36.84 2.40 5.23
N LEU A 40 -35.61 2.36 4.74
CA LEU A 40 -35.07 3.26 3.75
C LEU A 40 -35.08 2.54 2.40
N GLU A 41 -35.71 3.16 1.42
CA GLU A 41 -35.61 2.72 0.03
C GLU A 41 -34.32 3.28 -0.57
N VAL A 42 -33.48 2.38 -1.06
CA VAL A 42 -32.19 2.73 -1.64
C VAL A 42 -32.38 3.29 -3.06
N PRO A 43 -31.80 4.45 -3.38
CA PRO A 43 -31.85 5.00 -4.73
C PRO A 43 -31.06 4.16 -5.72
N ASN A 44 -31.43 4.24 -7.00
CA ASN A 44 -30.66 3.58 -8.06
C ASN A 44 -29.35 4.35 -8.31
N VAL A 45 -28.23 3.79 -7.84
CA VAL A 45 -26.88 4.34 -8.06
C VAL A 45 -26.06 3.30 -8.82
N PRO A 46 -25.40 3.67 -9.94
CA PRO A 46 -24.51 2.77 -10.66
C PRO A 46 -23.48 2.12 -9.73
N PHE A 47 -23.28 0.81 -9.91
CA PHE A 47 -22.44 -0.04 -9.06
C PHE A 47 -22.88 -0.15 -7.59
N GLY A 48 -24.07 0.33 -7.24
CA GLY A 48 -24.70 0.12 -5.95
C GLY A 48 -25.55 -1.16 -5.88
N LEU A 49 -26.43 -1.20 -4.88
CA LEU A 49 -27.54 -2.15 -4.79
C LEU A 49 -28.60 -1.86 -5.86
N PRO A 50 -29.44 -2.85 -6.21
CA PRO A 50 -30.61 -2.61 -7.05
C PRO A 50 -31.49 -1.51 -6.46
N GLY A 51 -31.88 -0.53 -7.29
CA GLY A 51 -32.82 0.52 -6.87
C GLY A 51 -34.12 -0.08 -6.34
N GLY A 52 -34.67 0.52 -5.27
CA GLY A 52 -35.86 -0.01 -4.60
C GLY A 52 -35.57 -1.05 -3.51
N THR A 53 -34.30 -1.40 -3.28
CA THR A 53 -33.91 -2.26 -2.14
C THR A 53 -34.34 -1.59 -0.84
N GLN A 54 -35.09 -2.32 -0.01
CA GLN A 54 -35.59 -1.84 1.29
C GLN A 54 -34.65 -2.30 2.41
N LEU A 55 -34.04 -1.34 3.11
CA LEU A 55 -33.15 -1.61 4.24
C LEU A 55 -33.76 -1.06 5.52
N ALA A 56 -33.72 -1.83 6.62
CA ALA A 56 -34.14 -1.31 7.91
C ALA A 56 -33.18 -0.19 8.35
N VAL A 57 -33.72 0.93 8.84
CA VAL A 57 -32.94 2.08 9.32
C VAL A 57 -32.12 1.71 10.56
N GLY A 58 -32.67 0.87 11.44
CA GLY A 58 -32.00 0.46 12.66
C GLY A 58 -31.75 1.63 13.61
N ASP A 59 -30.60 1.64 14.28
CA ASP A 59 -30.20 2.65 15.26
C ASP A 59 -29.33 3.78 14.70
N MET A 60 -29.37 4.00 13.37
CA MET A 60 -28.64 5.08 12.71
C MET A 60 -28.99 6.44 13.35
N PRO A 61 -27.99 7.21 13.82
CA PRO A 61 -28.24 8.56 14.32
C PRO A 61 -28.88 9.47 13.29
N ASP A 62 -29.70 10.40 13.75
CA ASP A 62 -30.27 11.44 12.90
C ASP A 62 -29.14 12.35 12.37
N THR A 63 -28.85 12.20 11.09
CA THR A 63 -27.81 12.99 10.40
C THR A 63 -28.24 14.43 10.15
N LEU A 64 -29.53 14.75 10.26
CA LEU A 64 -30.07 16.11 10.14
C LEU A 64 -30.15 16.83 11.49
N ALA A 65 -29.89 16.12 12.59
CA ALA A 65 -29.90 16.72 13.92
C ALA A 65 -28.92 17.90 14.00
N GLY A 66 -29.43 19.04 14.46
CA GLY A 66 -28.66 20.27 14.60
C GLY A 66 -28.44 21.06 13.30
N LEU A 67 -28.70 20.50 12.11
CA LEU A 67 -28.54 21.26 10.85
C LEU A 67 -29.50 22.45 10.77
N GLU A 68 -30.74 22.28 11.22
CA GLU A 68 -31.76 23.34 11.22
C GLU A 68 -31.39 24.53 12.11
N LEU A 69 -30.54 24.31 13.11
CA LEU A 69 -30.06 25.33 14.03
C LEU A 69 -28.85 26.11 13.46
N MET A 70 -28.25 25.62 12.38
CA MET A 70 -27.05 26.22 11.79
C MET A 70 -27.42 27.29 10.75
N PRO A 71 -26.76 28.46 10.78
CA PRO A 71 -26.77 29.40 9.67
C PRO A 71 -26.31 28.74 8.37
N LEU A 72 -26.80 29.23 7.23
CA LEU A 72 -26.41 28.72 5.91
C LEU A 72 -24.89 28.73 5.68
N SER A 73 -24.18 29.74 6.21
CA SER A 73 -22.72 29.81 6.17
C SER A 73 -22.06 28.64 6.91
N THR A 74 -22.57 28.26 8.09
CA THR A 74 -22.05 27.11 8.84
C THR A 74 -22.37 25.79 8.15
N GLN A 75 -23.54 25.67 7.53
CA GLN A 75 -23.86 24.50 6.70
C GLN A 75 -22.93 24.38 5.48
N GLN A 76 -22.52 25.51 4.88
CA GLN A 76 -21.53 25.52 3.80
C GLN A 76 -20.15 25.08 4.29
N GLU A 77 -19.69 25.54 5.46
CA GLU A 77 -18.43 25.09 6.05
C GLU A 77 -18.47 23.59 6.41
N LEU A 78 -19.61 23.06 6.87
CA LEU A 78 -19.77 21.62 7.11
C LEU A 78 -19.58 20.81 5.81
N ARG A 79 -20.17 21.28 4.70
CA ARG A 79 -19.96 20.65 3.38
C ARG A 79 -18.51 20.77 2.92
N ARG A 80 -17.87 21.91 3.15
CA ARG A 80 -16.45 22.11 2.85
C ARG A 80 -15.57 21.13 3.63
N ALA A 81 -15.84 20.92 4.92
CA ALA A 81 -15.12 19.94 5.74
C ALA A 81 -15.25 18.52 5.19
N ALA A 82 -16.44 18.13 4.73
CA ALA A 82 -16.66 16.84 4.07
C ALA A 82 -15.86 16.70 2.77
N GLU A 83 -15.77 17.76 1.95
CA GLU A 83 -14.96 17.75 0.74
C GLU A 83 -13.45 17.68 1.04
N LEU A 84 -12.96 18.41 2.06
CA LEU A 84 -11.58 18.30 2.53
C LEU A 84 -11.26 16.86 2.96
N GLN A 85 -12.16 16.23 3.72
CA GLN A 85 -12.02 14.87 4.17
C GLN A 85 -11.97 13.86 3.02
N LYS A 86 -12.85 13.99 2.02
CA LYS A 86 -12.86 13.14 0.81
C LYS A 86 -11.56 13.27 0.00
N ASN A 87 -10.97 14.45 -0.01
CA ASN A 87 -9.68 14.73 -0.66
C ASN A 87 -8.47 14.30 0.19
N GLY A 88 -8.69 13.77 1.39
CA GLY A 88 -7.63 13.29 2.29
C GLY A 88 -6.94 14.38 3.10
N MET A 89 -7.47 15.61 3.09
CA MET A 89 -7.00 16.73 3.92
C MET A 89 -7.59 16.61 5.34
N PHE A 90 -7.19 15.56 6.05
CA PHE A 90 -7.83 15.14 7.30
C PHE A 90 -7.64 16.12 8.46
N ASN A 91 -6.50 16.81 8.54
CA ASN A 91 -6.27 17.81 9.58
C ASN A 91 -7.17 19.03 9.38
N ASP A 92 -7.19 19.60 8.17
CA ASP A 92 -8.03 20.76 7.86
C ASP A 92 -9.52 20.43 8.02
N ALA A 93 -9.94 19.21 7.63
CA ALA A 93 -11.29 18.75 7.86
C ALA A 93 -11.63 18.64 9.35
N ALA A 94 -10.74 18.06 10.16
CA ALA A 94 -10.93 17.89 11.60
C ALA A 94 -11.07 19.25 12.31
N GLU A 95 -10.27 20.26 11.94
CA GLU A 95 -10.34 21.61 12.49
C GLU A 95 -11.72 22.26 12.25
N VAL A 96 -12.22 22.20 11.00
CA VAL A 96 -13.52 22.79 10.66
C VAL A 96 -14.66 22.03 11.36
N TYR A 97 -14.61 20.70 11.37
CA TYR A 97 -15.60 19.89 12.07
C TYR A 97 -15.60 20.15 13.57
N GLU A 98 -14.43 20.31 14.19
CA GLU A 98 -14.31 20.60 15.63
C GLU A 98 -14.95 21.94 15.97
N ALA A 99 -14.66 22.99 15.19
CA ALA A 99 -15.25 24.30 15.39
C ALA A 99 -16.80 24.26 15.36
N ILE A 100 -17.36 23.51 14.41
CA ILE A 100 -18.82 23.32 14.30
C ILE A 100 -19.35 22.46 15.46
N ALA A 101 -18.67 21.38 15.81
CA ALA A 101 -19.09 20.48 16.89
C ALA A 101 -19.07 21.15 18.27
N LEU A 102 -18.17 22.11 18.51
CA LEU A 102 -18.13 22.93 19.73
C LEU A 102 -19.31 23.90 19.80
N GLN A 103 -19.70 24.51 18.68
CA GLN A 103 -20.81 25.45 18.63
C GLN A 103 -22.18 24.76 18.59
N TYR A 104 -22.25 23.59 17.96
CA TYR A 104 -23.47 22.79 17.81
C TYR A 104 -23.24 21.36 18.32
N PRO A 105 -23.25 21.12 19.65
CA PRO A 105 -22.95 19.81 20.23
C PRO A 105 -23.95 18.71 19.87
N GLU A 106 -25.14 19.05 19.33
CA GLU A 106 -26.14 18.10 18.85
C GLU A 106 -25.91 17.68 17.39
N ALA A 107 -24.98 18.34 16.69
CA ALA A 107 -24.69 18.04 15.29
C ALA A 107 -23.84 16.76 15.15
N PHE A 108 -24.53 15.63 15.00
CA PHE A 108 -23.88 14.33 14.82
C PHE A 108 -22.86 14.34 13.69
N LEU A 109 -23.20 14.92 12.52
CA LEU A 109 -22.30 14.97 11.37
C LEU A 109 -20.97 15.69 11.67
N ALA A 110 -21.00 16.75 12.50
CA ALA A 110 -19.78 17.46 12.85
C ALA A 110 -18.90 16.62 13.80
N GLN A 111 -19.47 16.06 14.86
CA GLN A 111 -18.74 15.21 15.81
C GLN A 111 -18.18 13.95 15.13
N TRP A 112 -19.01 13.30 14.32
CA TRP A 112 -18.64 12.12 13.56
C TRP A 112 -17.59 12.45 12.49
N GLY A 113 -17.68 13.63 11.87
CA GLY A 113 -16.68 14.18 10.97
C GLY A 113 -15.30 14.32 11.62
N VAL A 114 -15.22 14.83 12.86
CA VAL A 114 -13.96 14.87 13.64
C VAL A 114 -13.41 13.45 13.82
N VAL A 115 -14.22 12.53 14.34
CA VAL A 115 -13.80 11.16 14.62
C VAL A 115 -13.30 10.46 13.35
N ASN A 116 -14.05 10.54 12.25
CA ASN A 116 -13.67 9.95 10.97
C ASN A 116 -12.37 10.57 10.41
N SER A 117 -12.19 11.88 10.54
CA SER A 117 -10.99 12.57 10.02
C SER A 117 -9.75 12.17 10.80
N LEU A 118 -9.84 12.09 12.12
CA LEU A 118 -8.70 11.71 12.97
C LEU A 118 -8.38 10.22 12.89
N LEU A 119 -9.39 9.34 12.85
CA LEU A 119 -9.17 7.90 12.71
C LEU A 119 -8.63 7.49 11.34
N ALA A 120 -8.80 8.32 10.30
CA ALA A 120 -8.23 8.06 8.97
C ALA A 120 -6.72 8.31 8.88
N GLN A 121 -6.06 8.77 9.96
CA GLN A 121 -4.63 9.05 9.99
C GLN A 121 -3.86 7.93 10.70
N ASP A 122 -2.71 7.56 10.12
CA ASP A 122 -1.83 6.53 10.68
C ASP A 122 -1.23 6.96 12.02
N SER A 123 -0.84 8.23 12.12
CA SER A 123 -0.21 8.83 13.30
C SER A 123 -0.90 10.15 13.65
N LEU A 124 -1.20 10.33 14.94
CA LEU A 124 -1.84 11.53 15.46
C LEU A 124 -0.91 12.27 16.41
N LEU A 125 -0.90 13.59 16.32
CA LEU A 125 -0.28 14.44 17.34
C LEU A 125 -1.03 14.27 18.68
N PRO A 126 -0.35 14.43 19.84
CA PRO A 126 -1.00 14.25 21.15
C PRO A 126 -2.26 15.11 21.35
N ILE A 127 -2.28 16.33 20.78
CA ILE A 127 -3.46 17.20 20.82
C ILE A 127 -4.65 16.57 20.10
N TRP A 128 -4.43 16.01 18.90
CA TRP A 128 -5.46 15.34 18.12
C TRP A 128 -5.93 14.04 18.76
N GLN A 129 -5.02 13.31 19.41
CA GLN A 129 -5.40 12.14 20.19
C GLN A 129 -6.36 12.51 21.34
N SER A 130 -6.04 13.56 22.10
CA SER A 130 -6.91 14.04 23.18
C SER A 130 -8.29 14.47 22.68
N GLN A 131 -8.34 15.11 21.50
CA GLN A 131 -9.62 15.52 20.89
C GLN A 131 -10.44 14.33 20.40
N LEU A 132 -9.80 13.35 19.77
CA LEU A 132 -10.43 12.10 19.38
C LEU A 132 -11.06 11.41 20.59
N ASP A 133 -10.31 11.25 21.69
CA ASP A 133 -10.79 10.59 22.91
C ASP A 133 -12.02 11.32 23.49
N ARG A 134 -12.01 12.67 23.49
CA ARG A 134 -13.13 13.49 23.96
C ARG A 134 -14.37 13.30 23.10
N MET A 135 -14.23 13.35 21.78
CA MET A 135 -15.34 13.19 20.84
C MET A 135 -15.93 11.77 20.88
N GLN A 136 -15.07 10.75 20.94
CA GLN A 136 -15.51 9.37 21.10
C GLN A 136 -16.27 9.18 22.41
N LYS A 137 -15.80 9.76 23.52
CA LYS A 137 -16.50 9.70 24.80
C LYS A 137 -17.88 10.37 24.74
N ALA A 138 -17.97 11.55 24.10
CA ALA A 138 -19.25 12.25 23.92
C ALA A 138 -20.25 11.42 23.10
N LEU A 139 -19.81 10.89 21.96
CA LEU A 139 -20.64 10.06 21.09
C LEU A 139 -21.06 8.74 21.75
N ARG A 140 -20.17 8.07 22.49
CA ARG A 140 -20.51 6.86 23.26
C ARG A 140 -21.54 7.14 24.35
N GLY A 141 -21.46 8.31 25.00
CA GLY A 141 -22.44 8.72 26.00
C GLY A 141 -23.83 8.95 25.41
N ARG A 142 -23.90 9.51 24.19
CA ARG A 142 -25.16 9.78 23.48
C ARG A 142 -25.73 8.54 22.78
N TYR A 143 -24.88 7.67 22.25
CA TYR A 143 -25.25 6.49 21.48
C TYR A 143 -24.62 5.20 22.06
N PRO A 144 -24.95 4.81 23.30
CA PRO A 144 -24.44 3.58 23.90
C PRO A 144 -24.98 2.34 23.17
N GLU A 145 -24.15 1.30 23.02
CA GLU A 145 -24.49 0.04 22.35
C GLU A 145 -25.10 0.20 20.95
N SER A 146 -24.76 1.30 20.29
CA SER A 146 -25.24 1.66 18.96
C SER A 146 -24.30 1.19 17.86
N SER A 147 -24.77 1.15 16.61
CA SER A 147 -23.92 0.94 15.44
C SER A 147 -22.68 1.86 15.42
N VAL A 148 -22.83 3.13 15.82
CA VAL A 148 -21.70 4.09 15.91
C VAL A 148 -20.68 3.67 16.96
N ALA A 149 -21.14 3.21 18.14
CA ALA A 149 -20.25 2.73 19.19
C ALA A 149 -19.48 1.48 18.73
N PHE A 150 -20.18 0.49 18.17
CA PHE A 150 -19.57 -0.72 17.64
C PHE A 150 -18.59 -0.45 16.50
N LEU A 151 -18.88 0.52 15.63
CA LEU A 151 -17.95 0.93 14.57
C LEU A 151 -16.67 1.56 15.15
N MET A 152 -16.78 2.40 16.17
CA MET A 152 -15.60 2.96 16.85
C MET A 152 -14.77 1.86 17.52
N ASP A 153 -15.42 0.88 18.17
CA ASP A 153 -14.73 -0.25 18.79
C ASP A 153 -14.09 -1.17 17.73
N ALA A 154 -14.74 -1.38 16.59
CA ALA A 154 -14.19 -2.15 15.47
C ALA A 154 -12.90 -1.51 14.92
N ARG A 155 -12.90 -0.18 14.74
CA ARG A 155 -11.70 0.57 14.33
C ARG A 155 -10.58 0.53 15.37
N ALA A 156 -10.94 0.63 16.65
CA ALA A 156 -9.96 0.49 17.73
C ALA A 156 -9.34 -0.92 17.76
N ALA A 157 -10.16 -1.96 17.59
CA ALA A 157 -9.72 -3.35 17.50
C ALA A 157 -8.82 -3.60 16.28
N GLU A 158 -9.14 -3.02 15.12
CA GLU A 158 -8.30 -3.09 13.93
C GLU A 158 -6.93 -2.45 14.18
N LYS A 159 -6.90 -1.24 14.74
CA LYS A 159 -5.65 -0.54 15.06
C LYS A 159 -4.80 -1.27 16.11
N ALA A 160 -5.45 -2.03 17.00
CA ALA A 160 -4.80 -2.92 17.96
C ALA A 160 -4.33 -4.26 17.35
N GLY A 161 -4.51 -4.48 16.04
CA GLY A 161 -4.13 -5.71 15.35
C GLY A 161 -5.06 -6.90 15.59
N SER A 162 -6.20 -6.70 16.26
CA SER A 162 -7.18 -7.74 16.58
C SER A 162 -8.19 -7.91 15.45
N ALA A 163 -7.76 -8.49 14.33
CA ALA A 163 -8.54 -8.57 13.09
C ALA A 163 -9.88 -9.31 13.23
N SER A 164 -9.92 -10.42 13.99
CA SER A 164 -11.15 -11.18 14.21
C SER A 164 -12.19 -10.39 15.00
N THR A 165 -11.77 -9.72 16.07
CA THR A 165 -12.62 -8.84 16.89
C THR A 165 -13.12 -7.65 16.07
N ALA A 166 -12.25 -7.04 15.25
CA ALA A 166 -12.64 -5.93 14.38
C ALA A 166 -13.74 -6.35 13.39
N LEU A 167 -13.58 -7.50 12.73
CA LEU A 167 -14.58 -8.05 11.80
C LEU A 167 -15.94 -8.29 12.48
N GLU A 168 -15.92 -8.87 13.68
CA GLU A 168 -17.15 -9.18 14.41
C GLU A 168 -17.86 -7.91 14.89
N LEU A 169 -17.12 -6.94 15.44
CA LEU A 169 -17.68 -5.66 15.86
C LEU A 169 -18.23 -4.86 14.67
N ALA A 170 -17.53 -4.87 13.53
CA ALA A 170 -18.01 -4.23 12.31
C ALA A 170 -19.28 -4.89 11.76
N ARG A 171 -19.38 -6.23 11.81
CA ARG A 171 -20.60 -6.98 11.48
C ARG A 171 -21.77 -6.56 12.39
N VAL A 172 -21.54 -6.51 13.70
CA VAL A 172 -22.57 -6.07 14.66
C VAL A 172 -22.99 -4.62 14.36
N ALA A 173 -22.06 -3.74 13.99
CA ALA A 173 -22.39 -2.37 13.60
C ALA A 173 -23.33 -2.33 12.37
N THR A 174 -23.07 -3.13 11.34
CA THR A 174 -23.95 -3.16 10.13
C THR A 174 -25.31 -3.82 10.40
N GLU A 175 -25.42 -4.70 11.39
CA GLU A 175 -26.70 -5.28 11.83
C GLU A 175 -27.55 -4.30 12.63
N LYS A 176 -26.89 -3.50 13.47
CA LYS A 176 -27.52 -2.47 14.32
C LYS A 176 -28.10 -1.32 13.51
N ALA A 177 -27.36 -0.83 12.51
CA ALA A 177 -27.83 0.14 11.52
C ALA A 177 -27.49 -0.31 10.09
N PRO A 178 -28.38 -1.08 9.43
CA PRO A 178 -28.16 -1.53 8.06
C PRO A 178 -27.96 -0.42 7.04
N VAL A 179 -28.49 0.78 7.31
CA VAL A 179 -28.35 1.98 6.46
C VAL A 179 -27.12 2.83 6.78
N PHE A 180 -26.28 2.44 7.74
CA PHE A 180 -25.10 3.24 8.09
C PHE A 180 -23.95 2.98 7.11
N ALA A 181 -23.80 3.89 6.13
CA ALA A 181 -22.83 3.77 5.06
C ALA A 181 -21.38 3.58 5.56
N ASP A 182 -20.97 4.30 6.60
CA ASP A 182 -19.59 4.22 7.12
C ASP A 182 -19.28 2.87 7.77
N ALA A 183 -20.27 2.26 8.45
CA ALA A 183 -20.12 0.92 9.01
C ALA A 183 -20.03 -0.13 7.90
N ARG A 184 -20.87 -0.01 6.86
CA ARG A 184 -20.83 -0.86 5.66
C ARG A 184 -19.48 -0.79 4.96
N LEU A 185 -18.98 0.42 4.74
CA LEU A 185 -17.68 0.64 4.09
C LEU A 185 -16.52 0.08 4.92
N PHE A 186 -16.50 0.35 6.23
CA PHE A 186 -15.45 -0.17 7.10
C PHE A 186 -15.49 -1.70 7.20
N TYR A 187 -16.68 -2.30 7.23
CA TYR A 187 -16.82 -3.75 7.20
C TYR A 187 -16.32 -4.32 5.86
N ALA A 188 -16.62 -3.64 4.74
CA ALA A 188 -16.08 -4.00 3.43
C ALA A 188 -14.54 -3.97 3.43
N ASP A 189 -13.91 -2.93 4.00
CA ASP A 189 -12.45 -2.82 4.12
C ASP A 189 -11.85 -4.00 4.90
N LEU A 190 -12.45 -4.38 6.03
CA LEU A 190 -11.99 -5.51 6.84
C LEU A 190 -12.18 -6.86 6.13
N LEU A 191 -13.31 -7.05 5.45
CA LEU A 191 -13.58 -8.26 4.67
C LEU A 191 -12.58 -8.40 3.52
N TYR A 192 -12.26 -7.30 2.84
CA TYR A 192 -11.24 -7.27 1.80
C TYR A 192 -9.86 -7.67 2.34
N LYS A 193 -9.43 -7.09 3.48
CA LYS A 193 -8.17 -7.47 4.14
C LYS A 193 -8.13 -8.94 4.57
N ALA A 194 -9.29 -9.52 4.86
CA ALA A 194 -9.45 -10.94 5.18
C ALA A 194 -9.57 -11.87 3.96
N GLY A 195 -9.47 -11.34 2.73
CA GLY A 195 -9.62 -12.10 1.48
C GLY A 195 -11.06 -12.53 1.17
N ARG A 196 -12.07 -12.01 1.89
CA ARG A 196 -13.50 -12.31 1.71
C ARG A 196 -14.11 -11.35 0.68
N TYR A 197 -13.61 -11.43 -0.55
CA TYR A 197 -13.93 -10.47 -1.62
C TYR A 197 -15.40 -10.40 -2.02
N ALA A 198 -16.08 -11.54 -2.13
CA ALA A 198 -17.51 -11.58 -2.49
C ALA A 198 -18.38 -10.84 -1.45
N GLU A 199 -18.11 -11.04 -0.16
CA GLU A 199 -18.83 -10.37 0.92
C GLU A 199 -18.47 -8.89 0.99
N SER A 200 -17.18 -8.56 0.84
CA SER A 200 -16.71 -7.19 0.77
C SER A 200 -17.39 -6.41 -0.37
N ALA A 201 -17.60 -7.02 -1.53
CA ALA A 201 -18.25 -6.39 -2.67
C ALA A 201 -19.72 -6.04 -2.38
N ILE A 202 -20.44 -6.89 -1.64
CA ILE A 202 -21.83 -6.63 -1.23
C ILE A 202 -21.88 -5.40 -0.31
N GLU A 203 -20.98 -5.35 0.67
CA GLU A 203 -20.91 -4.26 1.64
C GLU A 203 -20.46 -2.94 0.99
N ALA A 204 -19.51 -2.98 0.06
CA ALA A 204 -19.08 -1.82 -0.72
C ALA A 204 -20.22 -1.27 -1.61
N ARG A 205 -21.00 -2.14 -2.25
CA ARG A 205 -22.19 -1.76 -3.03
C ARG A 205 -23.26 -1.10 -2.17
N ALA A 206 -23.49 -1.63 -0.97
CA ALA A 206 -24.38 -1.02 0.00
C ALA A 206 -23.88 0.38 0.41
N ALA A 207 -22.59 0.54 0.69
CA ALA A 207 -22.00 1.84 1.00
C ALA A 207 -22.13 2.85 -0.16
N ILE A 208 -21.91 2.43 -1.41
CA ILE A 208 -22.12 3.28 -2.61
C ILE A 208 -23.56 3.78 -2.66
N SER A 209 -24.51 2.88 -2.45
CA SER A 209 -25.94 3.17 -2.46
C SER A 209 -26.38 4.13 -1.35
N LEU A 210 -25.97 3.84 -0.12
CA LEU A 210 -26.35 4.61 1.08
C LEU A 210 -25.70 6.00 1.11
N SER A 211 -24.49 6.13 0.54
CA SER A 211 -23.84 7.43 0.33
C SER A 211 -24.37 8.19 -0.89
N HIS A 212 -25.39 7.67 -1.59
CA HIS A 212 -25.92 8.24 -2.84
C HIS A 212 -24.86 8.43 -3.93
N GLY A 213 -23.82 7.59 -3.92
CA GLY A 213 -22.67 7.67 -4.82
C GLY A 213 -21.77 8.88 -4.57
N ASN A 214 -21.81 9.47 -3.37
CA ASN A 214 -20.99 10.62 -2.98
C ASN A 214 -19.74 10.25 -2.18
N GLU A 215 -19.50 8.95 -1.93
CA GLU A 215 -18.33 8.44 -1.21
C GLU A 215 -17.34 7.75 -2.16
N PRO A 216 -16.20 8.41 -2.52
CA PRO A 216 -15.24 7.83 -3.44
C PRO A 216 -14.55 6.57 -2.91
N LYS A 217 -14.35 6.44 -1.59
CA LYS A 217 -13.70 5.25 -1.00
C LYS A 217 -14.49 3.98 -1.24
N ALA A 218 -15.82 4.06 -1.29
CA ALA A 218 -16.67 2.90 -1.56
C ALA A 218 -16.49 2.40 -3.01
N PHE A 219 -16.32 3.31 -3.97
CA PHE A 219 -15.96 2.94 -5.35
C PHE A 219 -14.53 2.39 -5.43
N ALA A 220 -13.57 3.02 -4.73
CA ALA A 220 -12.19 2.55 -4.70
C ALA A 220 -12.11 1.11 -4.16
N ARG A 221 -12.79 0.82 -3.05
CA ARG A 221 -12.89 -0.53 -2.47
C ARG A 221 -13.46 -1.53 -3.46
N LEU A 222 -14.59 -1.20 -4.11
CA LEU A 222 -15.21 -2.10 -5.11
C LEU A 222 -14.29 -2.33 -6.32
N ALA A 223 -13.61 -1.28 -6.79
CA ALA A 223 -12.65 -1.40 -7.88
C ALA A 223 -11.41 -2.21 -7.50
N GLU A 224 -10.93 -2.09 -6.27
CA GLU A 224 -9.79 -2.85 -5.75
C GLU A 224 -10.12 -4.34 -5.58
N ILE A 225 -11.35 -4.66 -5.16
CA ILE A 225 -11.85 -6.04 -5.16
C ILE A 225 -11.82 -6.62 -6.58
N TYR A 226 -12.40 -5.91 -7.56
CA TYR A 226 -12.39 -6.37 -8.94
C TYR A 226 -10.99 -6.47 -9.52
N HIS A 227 -10.10 -5.56 -9.14
CA HIS A 227 -8.69 -5.62 -9.47
C HIS A 227 -8.11 -6.94 -8.96
N ASP A 228 -8.16 -7.22 -7.66
CA ASP A 228 -7.49 -8.38 -7.07
C ASP A 228 -8.10 -9.74 -7.46
N GLU A 229 -9.39 -9.78 -7.76
CA GLU A 229 -10.04 -10.96 -8.35
C GLU A 229 -9.68 -11.18 -9.84
N GLY A 230 -8.96 -10.23 -10.46
CA GLY A 230 -8.57 -10.27 -11.87
C GLY A 230 -9.66 -9.81 -12.85
N GLY A 231 -10.79 -9.31 -12.34
CA GLY A 231 -11.88 -8.71 -13.10
C GLY A 231 -11.53 -7.31 -13.62
N LEU A 232 -10.46 -7.19 -14.43
CA LEU A 232 -9.90 -5.91 -14.85
C LEU A 232 -10.87 -5.02 -15.66
N ASP A 233 -11.79 -5.62 -16.42
CA ASP A 233 -12.81 -4.86 -17.15
C ASP A 233 -13.83 -4.23 -16.19
N SER A 234 -14.31 -4.99 -15.20
CA SER A 234 -15.19 -4.50 -14.14
C SER A 234 -14.49 -3.42 -13.31
N CYS A 235 -13.22 -3.62 -12.96
CA CYS A 235 -12.39 -2.62 -12.30
C CYS A 235 -12.35 -1.32 -13.12
N GLY A 236 -12.07 -1.43 -14.42
CA GLY A 236 -12.02 -0.29 -15.34
C GLY A 236 -13.33 0.50 -15.41
N LEU A 237 -14.48 -0.18 -15.50
CA LEU A 237 -15.79 0.47 -15.52
C LEU A 237 -16.08 1.22 -14.22
N VAL A 238 -15.76 0.63 -13.07
CA VAL A 238 -15.95 1.28 -11.76
C VAL A 238 -15.04 2.51 -11.65
N VAL A 239 -13.76 2.36 -11.99
CA VAL A 239 -12.76 3.44 -11.94
C VAL A 239 -13.13 4.59 -12.87
N GLU A 240 -13.54 4.31 -14.11
CA GLU A 240 -13.93 5.33 -15.09
C GLU A 240 -15.15 6.12 -14.59
N TYR A 241 -16.19 5.42 -14.15
CA TYR A 241 -17.39 6.08 -13.61
C TYR A 241 -17.07 6.89 -12.36
N ALA A 242 -16.29 6.34 -11.41
CA ALA A 242 -15.96 7.03 -10.18
C ALA A 242 -15.08 8.26 -10.43
N LEU A 243 -14.08 8.19 -11.31
CA LEU A 243 -13.24 9.33 -11.69
C LEU A 243 -14.00 10.42 -12.46
N SER A 244 -15.10 10.09 -13.16
CA SER A 244 -15.97 11.11 -13.76
C SER A 244 -16.62 12.03 -12.71
N LYS A 245 -16.82 11.52 -11.49
CA LYS A 245 -17.35 12.28 -10.35
C LYS A 245 -16.27 12.82 -9.42
N PHE A 246 -15.19 12.06 -9.25
CA PHE A 246 -14.11 12.34 -8.30
C PHE A 246 -12.76 12.40 -9.04
N PRO A 247 -12.54 13.41 -9.91
CA PRO A 247 -11.41 13.42 -10.84
C PRO A 247 -10.03 13.51 -10.18
N VAL A 248 -9.97 13.87 -8.90
CA VAL A 248 -8.73 14.07 -8.12
C VAL A 248 -8.52 13.02 -7.03
N ASN A 249 -9.35 11.98 -6.97
CA ASN A 249 -9.19 10.94 -5.95
C ASN A 249 -7.94 10.09 -6.21
N ALA A 250 -7.02 10.08 -5.25
CA ALA A 250 -5.70 9.46 -5.37
C ALA A 250 -5.76 7.93 -5.54
N GLU A 251 -6.65 7.25 -4.80
CA GLU A 251 -6.79 5.79 -4.83
C GLU A 251 -7.33 5.31 -6.19
N LEU A 252 -8.39 5.96 -6.68
CA LEU A 252 -8.97 5.67 -7.99
C LEU A 252 -8.00 5.97 -9.14
N LEU A 253 -7.23 7.06 -9.05
CA LEU A 253 -6.19 7.38 -10.04
C LEU A 253 -5.05 6.35 -10.02
N CYS A 254 -4.67 5.83 -8.85
CA CYS A 254 -3.69 4.73 -8.78
C CYS A 254 -4.21 3.46 -9.46
N LEU A 255 -5.46 3.07 -9.20
CA LEU A 255 -6.09 1.93 -9.88
C LEU A 255 -6.15 2.14 -11.40
N GLN A 256 -6.46 3.37 -11.86
CA GLN A 256 -6.39 3.71 -13.28
C GLN A 256 -4.99 3.51 -13.85
N GLY A 257 -3.95 3.93 -13.11
CA GLY A 257 -2.56 3.71 -13.48
C GLY A 257 -2.21 2.23 -13.58
N TYR A 258 -2.64 1.39 -12.63
CA TYR A 258 -2.44 -0.07 -12.69
C TYR A 258 -3.08 -0.66 -13.95
N LEU A 259 -4.32 -0.27 -14.27
CA LEU A 259 -5.01 -0.73 -15.47
C LEU A 259 -4.32 -0.29 -16.78
N GLN A 260 -3.75 0.92 -16.81
CA GLN A 260 -2.96 1.39 -17.95
C GLN A 260 -1.67 0.59 -18.09
N GLU A 261 -1.03 0.28 -16.97
CA GLU A 261 0.20 -0.50 -16.89
C GLU A 261 -0.01 -1.94 -17.40
N TYR A 262 -1.10 -2.60 -16.99
CA TYR A 262 -1.49 -3.92 -17.49
C TYR A 262 -1.75 -3.95 -19.00
N LYS A 263 -2.22 -2.83 -19.55
CA LYS A 263 -2.42 -2.63 -21.00
C LYS A 263 -1.13 -2.23 -21.72
N GLY A 264 0.01 -2.17 -21.04
CA GLY A 264 1.31 -1.79 -21.60
C GLY A 264 1.44 -0.30 -21.91
N ARG A 265 0.55 0.55 -21.40
CA ARG A 265 0.55 2.01 -21.61
C ARG A 265 1.33 2.70 -20.50
N PHE A 266 2.63 2.42 -20.42
CA PHE A 266 3.47 2.81 -19.28
C PHE A 266 3.62 4.32 -19.11
N GLU A 267 3.64 5.07 -20.22
CA GLU A 267 3.75 6.54 -20.20
C GLU A 267 2.49 7.18 -19.58
N ASN A 268 1.33 6.64 -19.93
CA ASN A 268 0.05 7.09 -19.34
C ASN A 268 -0.01 6.74 -17.86
N ALA A 269 0.44 5.54 -17.48
CA ALA A 269 0.47 5.09 -16.09
C ALA A 269 1.40 5.99 -15.25
N GLU A 270 2.60 6.27 -15.75
CA GLU A 270 3.55 7.18 -15.11
C GLU A 270 2.97 8.59 -14.94
N GLY A 271 2.39 9.15 -16.00
CA GLY A 271 1.73 10.46 -15.94
C GLY A 271 0.60 10.50 -14.90
N THR A 272 -0.16 9.42 -14.80
CA THR A 272 -1.25 9.26 -13.82
C THR A 272 -0.70 9.20 -12.39
N TYR A 273 0.31 8.38 -12.11
CA TYR A 273 0.91 8.30 -10.77
C TYR A 273 1.60 9.62 -10.36
N ARG A 274 2.29 10.31 -11.28
CA ARG A 274 2.87 11.64 -11.01
C ARG A 274 1.79 12.66 -10.69
N ARG A 275 0.63 12.61 -11.37
CA ARG A 275 -0.53 13.44 -11.05
C ARG A 275 -1.05 13.15 -9.63
N VAL A 276 -1.09 11.88 -9.21
CA VAL A 276 -1.45 11.53 -7.84
C VAL A 276 -0.49 12.16 -6.83
N LEU A 277 0.82 12.09 -7.06
CA LEU A 277 1.82 12.69 -6.17
C LEU A 277 1.79 14.22 -6.17
N ALA A 278 1.38 14.85 -7.28
CA ALA A 278 1.17 16.30 -7.32
C ALA A 278 -0.06 16.73 -6.49
N ILE A 279 -1.12 15.92 -6.47
CA ILE A 279 -2.33 16.16 -5.67
C ILE A 279 -2.06 15.86 -4.18
N ARG A 280 -1.43 14.71 -3.90
CA ARG A 280 -1.12 14.24 -2.56
C ARG A 280 0.34 13.82 -2.46
N PRO A 281 1.24 14.78 -2.12
CA PRO A 281 2.64 14.47 -1.87
C PRO A 281 2.78 13.38 -0.81
N GLY A 282 3.63 12.38 -1.08
CA GLY A 282 3.86 11.27 -0.15
C GLY A 282 2.79 10.18 -0.16
N PHE A 283 1.88 10.16 -1.14
CA PHE A 283 0.94 9.05 -1.28
C PHE A 283 1.66 7.74 -1.63
N LYS A 284 1.82 6.87 -0.62
CA LYS A 284 2.65 5.67 -0.64
C LYS A 284 2.39 4.78 -1.87
N LEU A 285 1.12 4.50 -2.17
CA LEU A 285 0.74 3.66 -3.30
C LEU A 285 1.24 4.22 -4.64
N ALA A 286 1.16 5.53 -4.88
CA ALA A 286 1.64 6.13 -6.12
C ALA A 286 3.18 6.10 -6.22
N THR A 287 3.88 6.33 -5.11
CA THR A 287 5.35 6.21 -5.04
C THR A 287 5.79 4.78 -5.35
N GLU A 288 5.18 3.79 -4.70
CA GLU A 288 5.45 2.37 -4.94
C GLU A 288 5.09 1.95 -6.37
N ALA A 289 3.97 2.47 -6.90
CA ALA A 289 3.55 2.25 -8.28
C ALA A 289 4.54 2.83 -9.29
N LEU A 290 5.15 3.98 -9.04
CA LEU A 290 6.20 4.54 -9.90
C LEU A 290 7.50 3.72 -9.82
N LEU A 291 7.90 3.31 -8.62
CA LEU A 291 9.12 2.52 -8.41
C LEU A 291 9.02 1.15 -9.08
N SER A 292 7.85 0.53 -8.97
CA SER A 292 7.62 -0.72 -9.67
C SER A 292 7.36 -0.49 -11.15
N LEU A 293 6.63 0.57 -11.57
CA LEU A 293 5.93 0.80 -12.87
C LEU A 293 5.74 -0.52 -13.64
N GLY A 294 5.66 -0.65 -14.95
CA GLY A 294 5.48 -1.88 -15.75
C GLY A 294 5.98 -3.29 -15.32
N GLN A 295 6.62 -3.49 -14.18
CA GLN A 295 6.83 -4.77 -13.49
C GLN A 295 5.53 -5.44 -12.97
N LYS A 296 4.39 -4.76 -12.87
CA LYS A 296 3.16 -5.40 -12.34
C LYS A 296 2.56 -6.34 -13.39
N ALA A 297 2.15 -7.51 -12.93
CA ALA A 297 1.34 -8.45 -13.70
C ALA A 297 -0.15 -8.27 -13.35
N PRO A 298 -1.06 -8.48 -14.30
CA PRO A 298 -2.48 -8.59 -14.03
C PRO A 298 -2.76 -9.59 -12.90
N PRO A 299 -3.49 -9.21 -11.84
CA PRO A 299 -4.01 -10.17 -10.86
C PRO A 299 -4.99 -11.18 -11.51
N GLY A 300 -5.10 -12.39 -10.93
CA GLY A 300 -6.05 -13.44 -11.36
C GLY A 300 -5.42 -14.78 -11.78
N VAL A 301 -6.28 -15.77 -12.06
CA VAL A 301 -5.95 -17.21 -12.27
C VAL A 301 -5.15 -17.48 -13.57
N GLY A 302 -5.07 -16.49 -14.47
CA GLY A 302 -4.40 -16.59 -15.77
C GLY A 302 -3.03 -15.92 -15.88
N GLY A 303 -2.45 -15.43 -14.78
CA GLY A 303 -1.11 -14.82 -14.75
C GLY A 303 0.01 -15.84 -14.89
N GLY A 304 0.09 -16.52 -16.04
CA GLY A 304 1.15 -17.48 -16.36
C GLY A 304 2.52 -16.81 -16.25
N ALA A 305 3.35 -17.34 -15.35
CA ALA A 305 4.71 -16.91 -15.01
C ALA A 305 4.88 -15.40 -14.74
N ARG A 306 5.36 -15.03 -13.56
CA ARG A 306 5.88 -13.67 -13.28
C ARG A 306 7.15 -13.41 -14.11
N LEU A 307 7.00 -13.27 -15.42
CA LEU A 307 8.04 -12.84 -16.33
C LEU A 307 8.18 -11.34 -16.17
N SER A 308 9.37 -10.88 -15.80
CA SER A 308 9.66 -9.45 -15.74
C SER A 308 9.42 -8.82 -17.13
N PRO A 309 9.22 -7.51 -17.25
CA PRO A 309 9.12 -6.83 -18.55
C PRO A 309 10.31 -7.15 -19.45
N ARG A 310 11.49 -7.32 -18.84
CA ARG A 310 12.71 -7.76 -19.52
C ARG A 310 12.55 -9.19 -20.06
N ASP A 311 12.05 -10.12 -19.25
CA ASP A 311 11.83 -11.52 -19.70
C ASP A 311 10.76 -11.61 -20.79
N ARG A 312 9.73 -10.76 -20.73
CA ARG A 312 8.71 -10.64 -21.80
C ARG A 312 9.29 -10.05 -23.09
N ALA A 313 10.28 -9.16 -22.97
CA ALA A 313 10.94 -8.52 -24.12
C ALA A 313 12.16 -9.33 -24.62
N GLN A 314 12.60 -10.35 -23.89
CA GLN A 314 13.82 -11.11 -24.17
C GLN A 314 13.81 -11.77 -25.57
N VAL A 315 12.67 -12.36 -25.96
CA VAL A 315 12.50 -12.93 -27.31
C VAL A 315 12.66 -11.86 -28.39
N ALA A 316 12.18 -10.63 -28.14
CA ALA A 316 12.35 -9.54 -29.08
C ALA A 316 13.83 -9.09 -29.17
N TYR A 317 14.59 -9.15 -28.07
CA TYR A 317 16.02 -8.84 -28.06
C TYR A 317 16.82 -9.85 -28.87
N GLU A 318 16.57 -11.13 -28.63
CA GLU A 318 17.25 -12.24 -29.32
C GLU A 318 17.06 -12.21 -30.83
N ILE A 319 15.92 -11.69 -31.30
CA ILE A 319 15.63 -11.53 -32.71
C ILE A 319 16.20 -10.22 -33.25
N LEU A 320 15.99 -9.10 -32.56
CA LEU A 320 16.27 -7.77 -33.11
C LEU A 320 17.73 -7.34 -32.95
N GLU A 321 18.43 -7.72 -31.88
CA GLU A 321 19.84 -7.34 -31.67
C GLU A 321 20.75 -7.87 -32.80
N PRO A 322 20.70 -9.17 -33.20
CA PRO A 322 21.52 -9.66 -34.30
C PRO A 322 21.17 -9.01 -35.63
N LEU A 323 19.88 -8.77 -35.89
CA LEU A 323 19.43 -8.14 -37.12
C LEU A 323 19.92 -6.68 -37.23
N VAL A 324 19.93 -5.92 -36.13
CA VAL A 324 20.42 -4.53 -36.12
C VAL A 324 21.94 -4.50 -36.32
N ASN A 325 22.66 -5.47 -35.75
CA ASN A 325 24.10 -5.60 -35.96
C ASN A 325 24.45 -6.01 -37.40
N GLN A 326 23.64 -6.86 -38.04
CA GLN A 326 23.83 -7.29 -39.43
C GLN A 326 23.45 -6.18 -40.43
N TYR A 327 22.42 -5.39 -40.12
CA TYR A 327 21.90 -4.33 -40.99
C TYR A 327 21.85 -2.98 -40.26
N PRO A 328 23.02 -2.37 -39.93
CA PRO A 328 23.10 -1.18 -39.09
C PRO A 328 22.45 0.07 -39.71
N GLU A 329 22.30 0.10 -41.04
CA GLU A 329 21.65 1.17 -41.83
C GLU A 329 20.11 1.08 -41.82
N ASN A 330 19.53 -0.02 -41.34
CA ASN A 330 18.08 -0.21 -41.32
C ASN A 330 17.45 0.50 -40.10
N LEU A 331 17.11 1.78 -40.27
CA LEU A 331 16.54 2.62 -39.21
C LEU A 331 15.23 2.07 -38.62
N PRO A 332 14.26 1.54 -39.40
CA PRO A 332 13.06 0.91 -38.85
C PRO A 332 13.34 -0.27 -37.93
N LEU A 333 14.34 -1.09 -38.28
CA LEU A 333 14.74 -2.23 -37.46
C LEU A 333 15.39 -1.75 -36.15
N ARG A 334 16.21 -0.70 -36.21
CA ARG A 334 16.79 -0.03 -35.04
C ARG A 334 15.70 0.59 -34.14
N GLU A 335 14.66 1.15 -34.74
CA GLU A 335 13.51 1.68 -34.01
C GLU A 335 12.75 0.55 -33.28
N ALA A 336 12.51 -0.58 -33.97
CA ALA A 336 11.88 -1.75 -33.36
C ALA A 336 12.69 -2.29 -32.18
N LEU A 337 14.02 -2.31 -32.26
CA LEU A 337 14.91 -2.67 -31.15
C LEU A 337 14.80 -1.66 -30.00
N GLY A 338 14.90 -0.36 -30.28
CA GLY A 338 14.74 0.69 -29.27
C GLY A 338 13.39 0.63 -28.55
N ARG A 339 12.30 0.35 -29.28
CA ARG A 339 10.96 0.13 -28.70
C ARG A 339 10.88 -1.14 -27.87
N SER A 340 11.58 -2.19 -28.28
CA SER A 340 11.64 -3.43 -27.51
C SER A 340 12.38 -3.20 -26.20
N TYR A 341 13.47 -2.43 -26.22
CA TYR A 341 14.17 -2.00 -25.02
C TYR A 341 13.30 -1.13 -24.11
N LEU A 342 12.50 -0.20 -24.66
CA LEU A 342 11.49 0.53 -23.87
C LEU A 342 10.51 -0.43 -23.19
N LYS A 343 9.98 -1.42 -23.92
CA LYS A 343 9.05 -2.43 -23.39
C LYS A 343 9.66 -3.27 -22.27
N GLY A 344 10.95 -3.61 -22.36
CA GLY A 344 11.66 -4.31 -21.31
C GLY A 344 12.41 -3.42 -20.32
N ARG A 345 12.10 -2.11 -20.30
CA ARG A 345 12.60 -1.09 -19.34
C ARG A 345 14.11 -0.83 -19.39
N ASP A 346 14.73 -1.10 -20.52
CA ASP A 346 16.13 -0.75 -20.77
C ASP A 346 16.22 0.63 -21.43
N PHE A 347 15.94 1.68 -20.66
CA PHE A 347 15.81 3.04 -21.16
C PHE A 347 17.11 3.60 -21.74
N ASP A 348 18.26 3.21 -21.20
CA ASP A 348 19.57 3.65 -21.69
C ASP A 348 19.87 3.05 -23.07
N ARG A 349 19.65 1.74 -23.25
CA ARG A 349 19.81 1.11 -24.57
C ARG A 349 18.76 1.60 -25.56
N ALA A 350 17.52 1.81 -25.12
CA ALA A 350 16.47 2.40 -25.95
C ALA A 350 16.87 3.80 -26.44
N LYS A 351 17.31 4.67 -25.53
CA LYS A 351 17.76 6.03 -25.84
C LYS A 351 18.92 6.03 -26.81
N SER A 352 19.89 5.13 -26.61
CA SER A 352 21.03 4.99 -27.50
C SER A 352 20.59 4.64 -28.93
N GLN A 353 19.62 3.72 -29.09
CA GLN A 353 19.08 3.40 -30.42
C GLN A 353 18.39 4.60 -31.06
N PHE A 354 17.59 5.37 -30.30
CA PHE A 354 16.88 6.52 -30.85
C PHE A 354 17.80 7.71 -31.19
N LEU A 355 18.84 7.95 -30.39
CA LEU A 355 19.86 8.95 -30.71
C LEU A 355 20.63 8.61 -31.99
N GLU A 356 20.91 7.33 -32.22
CA GLU A 356 21.57 6.86 -33.45
C GLU A 356 20.65 6.97 -34.68
N ILE A 357 19.33 6.83 -34.50
CA ILE A 357 18.38 7.11 -35.59
C ILE A 357 18.37 8.61 -35.89
N GLN A 358 18.29 9.46 -34.85
CA GLN A 358 18.29 10.92 -35.01
C GLN A 358 19.59 11.45 -35.65
N SER A 359 20.74 10.85 -35.36
CA SER A 359 22.03 11.27 -35.94
C SER A 359 22.12 10.98 -37.44
N ARG A 360 21.45 9.91 -37.92
CA ARG A 360 21.43 9.50 -39.33
C ARG A 360 20.31 10.15 -40.12
N ASP A 361 19.13 10.28 -39.52
CA ASP A 361 17.97 10.92 -40.10
C ASP A 361 17.27 11.81 -39.06
N PRO A 362 17.60 13.11 -39.04
CA PRO A 362 16.98 14.08 -38.12
C PRO A 362 15.48 14.28 -38.33
N GLU A 363 14.94 13.95 -39.51
CA GLU A 363 13.51 14.05 -39.83
C GLU A 363 12.77 12.72 -39.65
N TYR A 364 13.45 11.69 -39.13
CA TYR A 364 12.84 10.38 -38.91
C TYR A 364 11.57 10.51 -38.04
N PRO A 365 10.43 9.93 -38.48
CA PRO A 365 9.15 10.16 -37.83
C PRO A 365 9.16 9.91 -36.33
N GLU A 366 8.62 10.86 -35.56
CA GLU A 366 8.44 10.75 -34.10
C GLU A 366 9.74 10.58 -33.29
N ILE A 367 10.93 10.75 -33.88
CA ILE A 367 12.19 10.39 -33.21
C ILE A 367 12.48 11.24 -31.98
N SER A 368 12.20 12.54 -32.03
CA SER A 368 12.34 13.43 -30.88
C SER A 368 11.44 13.01 -29.72
N ARG A 369 10.22 12.53 -30.02
CA ARG A 369 9.29 12.00 -29.03
C ARG A 369 9.84 10.71 -28.42
N ARG A 370 10.40 9.80 -29.21
CA ARG A 370 11.02 8.55 -28.72
C ARG A 370 12.25 8.78 -27.84
N ILE A 371 13.08 9.78 -28.17
CA ILE A 371 14.21 10.18 -27.33
C ILE A 371 13.71 10.76 -26.00
N GLN A 372 12.63 11.55 -26.04
CA GLN A 372 11.99 12.08 -24.84
C GLN A 372 11.41 10.97 -23.97
N GLU A 373 10.72 9.99 -24.55
CA GLU A 373 10.20 8.78 -23.87
C GLU A 373 11.33 7.99 -23.18
N ALA A 374 12.46 7.81 -23.86
CA ALA A 374 13.62 7.13 -23.28
C ALA A 374 14.37 7.99 -22.25
N SER A 375 14.08 9.29 -22.16
CA SER A 375 14.73 10.25 -21.25
C SER A 375 13.87 10.68 -20.06
N SER A 376 12.56 10.36 -20.03
CA SER A 376 11.63 10.75 -18.97
C SER A 376 11.64 9.86 -17.71
N ALA A 377 12.42 8.78 -17.73
CA ALA A 377 12.80 8.02 -16.53
C ALA A 377 13.76 8.86 -15.66
N PRO A 378 13.67 8.80 -14.32
CA PRO A 378 14.44 9.68 -13.45
C PRO A 378 15.95 9.49 -13.71
N PRO A 379 16.69 10.57 -14.03
CA PRO A 379 18.14 10.47 -14.12
C PRO A 379 18.70 10.23 -12.71
N VAL A 380 19.67 9.30 -12.60
CA VAL A 380 20.60 9.30 -11.46
C VAL A 380 21.32 10.66 -11.51
N ARG A 381 20.87 11.61 -10.68
CA ARG A 381 21.40 12.97 -10.64
C ARG A 381 22.81 12.96 -10.07
N GLU A 382 23.80 13.16 -10.94
CA GLU A 382 25.03 13.85 -10.53
C GLU A 382 24.68 15.27 -10.11
N THR A 383 24.96 15.60 -8.85
CA THR A 383 24.66 16.91 -8.27
C THR A 383 25.84 17.86 -8.45
N LYS A 384 25.65 18.91 -9.25
CA LYS A 384 26.40 20.17 -9.10
C LYS A 384 25.55 21.17 -8.32
N LYS A 385 26.18 21.71 -7.27
CA LYS A 385 25.74 22.72 -6.30
C LYS A 385 24.87 23.84 -6.89
N ASN A 386 23.88 24.28 -6.11
CA ASN A 386 23.82 25.68 -5.61
C ASN A 386 22.78 25.87 -4.47
N LEU A 387 23.32 26.06 -3.27
CA LEU A 387 23.13 27.23 -2.38
C LEU A 387 21.75 27.63 -1.81
N LEU A 388 20.70 26.82 -1.93
CA LEU A 388 19.48 27.02 -1.10
C LEU A 388 19.22 25.90 -0.07
N ALA A 389 20.02 24.83 -0.08
CA ALA A 389 19.85 23.66 0.78
C ALA A 389 20.51 23.78 2.17
N ASP A 390 21.41 24.73 2.36
CA ASP A 390 22.20 24.87 3.60
C ASP A 390 21.38 25.39 4.79
N ASP A 391 20.25 26.05 4.54
CA ASP A 391 19.35 26.52 5.60
C ASP A 391 18.32 25.46 6.01
N LEU A 392 17.92 24.56 5.09
CA LEU A 392 17.02 23.44 5.43
C LEU A 392 17.75 22.28 6.12
N SER A 393 19.04 22.10 5.81
CA SER A 393 19.84 20.98 6.32
C SER A 393 20.13 21.10 7.82
N ARG A 394 20.24 22.32 8.36
CA ARG A 394 20.46 22.54 9.80
C ARG A 394 19.24 22.20 10.67
N ALA A 395 18.03 22.40 10.14
CA ALA A 395 16.79 22.05 10.82
C ALA A 395 16.47 20.55 10.73
N ILE A 396 16.93 19.88 9.66
CA ILE A 396 16.73 18.44 9.45
C ILE A 396 17.76 17.60 10.22
N ASP A 397 19.00 18.08 10.39
CA ASP A 397 20.05 17.36 11.15
C ASP A 397 19.79 17.31 12.66
N SER A 398 18.95 18.19 13.20
CA SER A 398 18.54 18.15 14.62
C SER A 398 17.42 17.14 14.90
N MET A 399 16.73 16.64 13.87
CA MET A 399 15.66 15.63 14.01
C MET A 399 16.11 14.18 13.71
N ARG A 400 17.33 13.97 13.21
CA ARG A 400 17.82 12.64 12.75
C ARG A 400 18.62 11.84 13.77
N THR A 401 18.71 12.26 15.03
CA THR A 401 19.45 11.52 16.06
C THR A 401 18.53 10.86 17.09
N LEU A 402 17.39 10.34 16.66
CA LEU A 402 16.68 9.32 17.42
C LEU A 402 17.06 7.95 16.82
N PRO A 403 17.42 6.95 17.65
CA PRO A 403 17.66 5.60 17.17
C PRO A 403 16.36 5.05 16.56
N THR A 404 16.27 5.00 15.24
CA THR A 404 15.20 4.32 14.54
C THR A 404 15.56 2.85 14.42
N THR A 405 14.66 1.96 14.83
CA THR A 405 14.79 0.51 14.67
C THR A 405 14.39 0.02 13.27
N GLU A 406 13.94 0.91 12.39
CA GLU A 406 13.60 0.58 11.01
C GLU A 406 14.85 0.54 10.13
N HIS A 407 15.21 -0.65 9.66
CA HIS A 407 16.26 -0.84 8.66
C HIS A 407 15.67 -0.61 7.27
N SER A 408 16.20 0.38 6.55
CA SER A 408 15.79 0.64 5.17
C SER A 408 16.30 -0.45 4.22
N PHE A 409 15.56 -0.70 3.13
CA PHE A 409 16.01 -1.57 2.04
C PHE A 409 17.43 -1.23 1.56
N GLU A 410 17.76 0.06 1.52
CA GLU A 410 19.05 0.58 1.06
C GLU A 410 20.24 0.15 1.93
N SER A 411 20.00 -0.20 3.20
CA SER A 411 21.03 -0.69 4.15
C SER A 411 21.04 -2.21 4.32
N ALA A 412 20.13 -2.93 3.65
CA ALA A 412 20.03 -4.37 3.77
C ALA A 412 21.33 -5.06 3.32
N LEU A 413 21.65 -6.21 3.93
CA LEU A 413 22.88 -6.94 3.64
C LEU A 413 24.15 -6.08 3.77
N GLY A 414 24.19 -5.20 4.79
CA GLY A 414 25.36 -4.37 5.06
C GLY A 414 25.59 -3.25 4.04
N HIS A 415 24.55 -2.82 3.32
CA HIS A 415 24.64 -1.74 2.32
C HIS A 415 24.69 -0.34 2.93
N TYR A 416 25.59 -0.13 3.88
CA TYR A 416 25.80 1.20 4.44
C TYR A 416 26.32 2.15 3.36
N LEU A 417 25.53 3.17 3.06
CA LEU A 417 25.80 4.19 2.07
C LEU A 417 26.83 5.21 2.61
N VAL A 418 28.03 4.71 2.90
CA VAL A 418 29.20 5.44 3.39
C VAL A 418 30.40 5.03 2.53
N ARG A 419 31.15 6.00 2.03
CA ARG A 419 32.34 5.74 1.22
C ARG A 419 33.39 4.93 2.01
N TYR A 420 34.09 4.03 1.33
CA TYR A 420 35.31 3.46 1.89
C TYR A 420 36.33 4.57 2.21
N GLY A 421 37.09 4.39 3.29
CA GLY A 421 37.98 5.43 3.82
C GLY A 421 37.31 6.43 4.77
N ALA A 422 35.99 6.38 4.96
CA ALA A 422 35.32 7.25 5.94
C ALA A 422 35.76 6.94 7.38
N THR A 423 35.92 7.97 8.19
CA THR A 423 36.19 7.82 9.63
C THR A 423 35.00 7.22 10.36
N GLN A 424 35.23 6.59 11.52
CA GLN A 424 34.14 6.14 12.41
C GLN A 424 33.13 7.26 12.70
N LYS A 425 33.58 8.51 12.86
CA LYS A 425 32.71 9.67 13.08
C LYS A 425 31.81 9.96 11.88
N GLU A 426 32.35 9.89 10.66
CA GLU A 426 31.55 10.07 9.43
C GLU A 426 30.51 8.96 9.26
N PHE A 427 30.87 7.72 9.60
CA PHE A 427 29.96 6.58 9.56
C PHE A 427 28.80 6.75 10.56
N PHE A 428 29.12 7.03 11.82
CA PHE A 428 28.12 7.16 12.89
C PHE A 428 27.36 8.49 12.88
N ARG A 429 27.71 9.43 11.99
CA ARG A 429 26.85 10.58 11.68
C ARG A 429 25.61 10.16 10.89
N LYS A 430 25.73 9.09 10.08
CA LYS A 430 24.63 8.59 9.22
C LYS A 430 23.87 7.44 9.87
N TYR A 431 24.55 6.60 10.65
CA TYR A 431 23.96 5.44 11.32
C TYR A 431 24.14 5.57 12.83
N SER A 432 23.06 5.45 13.60
CA SER A 432 23.12 5.65 15.05
C SER A 432 24.06 4.65 15.70
N ALA A 433 25.11 5.12 16.38
CA ALA A 433 26.04 4.27 17.12
C ALA A 433 25.34 3.43 18.21
N ALA A 434 24.16 3.85 18.68
CA ALA A 434 23.37 3.09 19.65
C ALA A 434 22.84 1.76 19.10
N ASN A 435 22.72 1.60 17.78
CA ASN A 435 22.31 0.34 17.16
C ASN A 435 23.45 -0.70 17.14
N PHE A 436 24.68 -0.27 17.41
CA PHE A 436 25.87 -1.09 17.31
C PHE A 436 26.47 -1.40 18.68
N ARG A 437 26.76 -2.67 18.91
CA ARG A 437 27.62 -3.14 19.97
C ARG A 437 29.08 -3.06 19.51
N LYS A 438 29.90 -2.34 20.26
CA LYS A 438 31.36 -2.33 20.06
C LYS A 438 31.95 -3.69 20.40
N LEU A 439 32.65 -4.34 19.46
CA LEU A 439 33.36 -5.59 19.70
C LEU A 439 34.81 -5.33 20.10
N ASP A 440 35.49 -4.41 19.41
CA ASP A 440 36.85 -3.97 19.71
C ASP A 440 37.06 -2.50 19.27
N LYS A 441 38.30 -2.00 19.22
CA LYS A 441 38.60 -0.60 18.84
C LYS A 441 38.10 -0.24 17.43
N ASN A 442 38.10 -1.20 16.51
CA ASN A 442 37.92 -1.03 15.08
C ASN A 442 36.76 -1.84 14.52
N THR A 443 35.97 -2.51 15.37
CA THR A 443 34.89 -3.39 14.95
C THR A 443 33.62 -3.11 15.74
N TRP A 444 32.51 -2.96 15.03
CA TRP A 444 31.19 -2.65 15.58
C TRP A 444 30.14 -3.57 14.95
N GLN A 445 29.20 -4.08 15.74
CA GLN A 445 28.22 -5.06 15.28
C GLN A 445 26.81 -4.67 15.67
N GLU A 446 25.89 -4.67 14.71
CA GLU A 446 24.45 -4.62 14.99
C GLU A 446 23.83 -6.01 14.84
N SER A 447 22.74 -6.25 15.56
CA SER A 447 21.98 -7.49 15.49
C SER A 447 20.50 -7.19 15.63
N PHE A 448 19.69 -7.72 14.72
CA PHE A 448 18.26 -7.48 14.69
C PHE A 448 17.51 -8.66 14.08
N TYR A 449 16.20 -8.69 14.28
CA TYR A 449 15.30 -9.71 13.75
C TYR A 449 14.31 -9.06 12.79
N GLU A 450 14.28 -9.56 11.55
CA GLU A 450 13.32 -9.18 10.54
C GLU A 450 12.70 -10.46 10.01
N ALA A 451 11.47 -10.76 10.40
CA ALA A 451 10.89 -12.08 10.20
C ALA A 451 10.95 -12.50 8.70
N PRO A 452 11.48 -13.70 8.38
CA PRO A 452 11.83 -14.80 9.29
C PRO A 452 13.33 -14.89 9.67
N TYR A 453 14.15 -13.87 9.46
CA TYR A 453 15.62 -13.94 9.56
C TYR A 453 16.20 -13.19 10.77
N PHE A 454 17.24 -13.78 11.37
CA PHE A 454 18.14 -13.07 12.27
C PHE A 454 19.31 -12.49 11.48
N HIS A 455 19.53 -11.19 11.60
CA HIS A 455 20.59 -10.46 10.92
C HIS A 455 21.68 -10.06 11.90
N ARG A 456 22.94 -10.18 11.49
CA ARG A 456 24.10 -9.71 12.22
C ARG A 456 25.09 -9.04 11.27
N TYR A 457 25.23 -7.72 11.36
CA TYR A 457 26.11 -6.94 10.49
C TYR A 457 27.27 -6.38 11.31
N THR A 458 28.49 -6.74 10.93
CA THR A 458 29.73 -6.34 11.57
C THR A 458 30.48 -5.37 10.66
N VAL A 459 30.55 -4.11 11.06
CA VAL A 459 31.23 -3.01 10.37
C VAL A 459 32.71 -2.98 10.77
N LEU A 460 33.58 -2.87 9.77
CA LEU A 460 35.03 -3.00 9.89
C LEU A 460 35.73 -1.68 9.58
N PHE A 461 36.62 -1.28 10.49
CA PHE A 461 37.52 -0.15 10.34
C PHE A 461 38.98 -0.61 10.35
N ASP A 462 39.84 0.02 9.56
CA ASP A 462 41.27 -0.30 9.53
C ASP A 462 41.99 0.23 10.79
N LYS A 463 43.31 0.03 10.87
CA LYS A 463 44.15 0.50 11.98
C LYS A 463 44.06 2.02 12.22
N ASP A 464 43.74 2.78 11.18
CA ASP A 464 43.62 4.24 11.18
C ASP A 464 42.16 4.70 11.39
N GLY A 465 41.24 3.75 11.67
CA GLY A 465 39.83 4.01 11.94
C GLY A 465 39.00 4.30 10.70
N ARG A 466 39.44 3.82 9.52
CA ARG A 466 38.81 4.04 8.22
C ARG A 466 37.94 2.85 7.83
N PHE A 467 36.69 3.12 7.47
CA PHE A 467 35.72 2.11 7.06
C PHE A 467 36.21 1.42 5.79
N TYR A 468 36.33 0.09 5.84
CA TYR A 468 36.77 -0.71 4.68
C TYR A 468 35.85 -1.88 4.36
N GLY A 469 34.84 -2.17 5.19
CA GLY A 469 33.93 -3.25 4.86
C GLY A 469 32.94 -3.66 5.93
N VAL A 470 32.11 -4.64 5.58
CA VAL A 470 31.04 -5.18 6.40
C VAL A 470 30.99 -6.69 6.23
N HIS A 471 30.88 -7.42 7.34
CA HIS A 471 30.54 -8.84 7.33
C HIS A 471 29.09 -9.00 7.76
N VAL A 472 28.35 -9.82 7.03
CA VAL A 472 26.93 -10.06 7.25
C VAL A 472 26.73 -11.54 7.47
N VAL A 473 26.00 -11.88 8.52
CA VAL A 473 25.50 -13.23 8.77
C VAL A 473 23.98 -13.14 8.88
N VAL A 474 23.29 -13.96 8.10
CA VAL A 474 21.83 -14.08 8.15
C VAL A 474 21.46 -15.52 8.43
N THR A 475 20.62 -15.74 9.44
CA THR A 475 20.21 -17.06 9.88
C THR A 475 18.69 -17.19 9.86
N ASP A 476 18.17 -18.27 9.28
CA ASP A 476 16.73 -18.57 9.26
C ASP A 476 16.24 -19.01 10.65
N SER A 477 15.28 -18.27 11.21
CA SER A 477 14.71 -18.58 12.54
C SER A 477 13.87 -19.86 12.55
N ASN A 478 13.32 -20.29 11.41
CA ASN A 478 12.47 -21.49 11.32
C ASN A 478 13.27 -22.79 11.52
N VAL A 479 14.55 -22.82 11.14
CA VAL A 479 15.40 -24.01 11.30
C VAL A 479 15.96 -24.12 12.72
N VAL A 480 16.19 -22.98 13.39
CA VAL A 480 16.65 -22.95 14.79
C VAL A 480 15.58 -23.54 15.72
N MET A 481 14.29 -23.40 15.36
CA MET A 481 13.15 -23.89 16.14
C MET A 481 12.71 -25.31 15.79
N ASN A 482 13.07 -25.87 14.62
CA ASN A 482 12.62 -27.18 14.16
C ASN A 482 13.78 -28.02 13.58
N LYS A 483 14.45 -28.81 14.45
CA LYS A 483 15.58 -29.69 14.08
C LYS A 483 15.22 -30.86 13.15
N THR A 484 13.95 -31.05 12.83
CA THR A 484 13.42 -32.20 12.05
C THR A 484 12.93 -31.82 10.66
N ALA A 485 13.00 -30.54 10.25
CA ALA A 485 12.56 -30.12 8.93
C ALA A 485 13.54 -30.59 7.85
N THR A 486 13.06 -31.47 6.96
CA THR A 486 13.78 -32.03 5.80
C THR A 486 13.84 -31.09 4.59
N ASN A 487 13.23 -29.91 4.67
CA ASN A 487 13.28 -28.91 3.59
C ASN A 487 14.48 -27.99 3.78
N THR A 488 15.38 -27.99 2.79
CA THR A 488 16.51 -27.05 2.74
C THR A 488 15.96 -25.62 2.62
N PRO A 489 16.27 -24.70 3.54
CA PRO A 489 15.71 -23.35 3.48
C PRO A 489 16.18 -22.60 2.24
N GLU A 490 15.27 -21.94 1.52
CA GLU A 490 15.57 -21.09 0.37
C GLU A 490 16.25 -19.75 0.76
N ILE A 491 16.81 -19.63 1.97
CA ILE A 491 17.44 -18.40 2.47
C ILE A 491 18.53 -17.89 1.52
N TYR A 492 19.36 -18.78 0.96
CA TYR A 492 20.41 -18.37 0.01
C TYR A 492 19.82 -17.73 -1.25
N THR A 493 18.80 -18.35 -1.85
CA THR A 493 18.14 -17.84 -3.06
C THR A 493 17.49 -16.48 -2.80
N ASN A 494 16.81 -16.32 -1.66
CA ASN A 494 16.17 -15.07 -1.29
C ASN A 494 17.18 -13.94 -1.09
N LEU A 495 18.27 -14.21 -0.37
CA LEU A 495 19.31 -13.21 -0.13
C LEU A 495 20.14 -12.91 -1.39
N LEU A 496 20.32 -13.91 -2.28
CA LEU A 496 20.95 -13.72 -3.59
C LEU A 496 20.10 -12.79 -4.46
N GLN A 497 18.78 -12.99 -4.49
CA GLN A 497 17.85 -12.10 -5.19
C GLN A 497 17.84 -10.70 -4.58
N LEU A 498 17.83 -10.59 -3.25
CA LEU A 498 17.91 -9.31 -2.54
C LEU A 498 19.20 -8.56 -2.89
N ASN A 499 20.36 -9.24 -2.80
CA ASN A 499 21.64 -8.63 -3.15
C ASN A 499 21.69 -8.26 -4.63
N SER A 500 21.09 -9.07 -5.50
CA SER A 500 21.06 -8.76 -6.93
C SER A 500 20.23 -7.52 -7.27
N ARG A 501 19.23 -7.18 -6.45
CA ARG A 501 18.48 -5.91 -6.57
C ARG A 501 19.30 -4.71 -6.11
N LEU A 502 20.24 -4.90 -5.18
CA LEU A 502 21.09 -3.85 -4.63
C LEU A 502 22.35 -3.61 -5.48
N SER A 503 23.01 -4.68 -5.90
CA SER A 503 24.34 -4.65 -6.52
C SER A 503 24.37 -5.09 -7.99
N GLY A 504 23.22 -5.43 -8.57
CA GLY A 504 23.12 -5.93 -9.95
C GLY A 504 23.32 -7.44 -10.06
N VAL A 505 23.56 -7.98 -11.25
CA VAL A 505 23.73 -9.44 -11.43
C VAL A 505 25.13 -9.86 -10.98
N GLY A 506 25.19 -10.81 -10.05
CA GLY A 506 26.46 -11.39 -9.57
C GLY A 506 26.92 -12.56 -10.43
N SER A 507 28.21 -12.87 -10.36
CA SER A 507 28.81 -14.03 -10.99
C SER A 507 28.75 -15.23 -10.04
N GLU A 508 28.04 -16.29 -10.43
CA GLU A 508 28.00 -17.53 -9.63
C GLU A 508 29.37 -18.22 -9.60
N THR A 509 29.74 -18.75 -8.44
CA THR A 509 31.05 -19.36 -8.22
C THR A 509 31.06 -20.87 -8.44
N GLY A 510 29.89 -21.50 -8.55
CA GLY A 510 29.72 -22.95 -8.46
C GLY A 510 29.97 -23.50 -7.04
N GLU A 511 29.74 -24.80 -6.87
CA GLU A 511 30.10 -25.54 -5.64
C GLU A 511 31.57 -25.93 -5.68
N THR A 512 32.32 -25.62 -4.62
CA THR A 512 33.74 -25.95 -4.47
C THR A 512 34.03 -26.46 -3.07
N ASP A 513 34.83 -27.51 -2.96
CA ASP A 513 35.33 -28.03 -1.68
C ASP A 513 36.62 -27.30 -1.29
N CYS A 514 36.59 -26.65 -0.14
CA CYS A 514 37.71 -25.94 0.45
C CYS A 514 38.03 -26.55 1.82
N ASP A 515 39.01 -27.46 1.85
CA ASP A 515 39.47 -28.18 3.04
C ASP A 515 38.35 -28.87 3.83
N GLY A 516 37.46 -29.58 3.13
CA GLY A 516 36.35 -30.34 3.72
C GLY A 516 35.10 -29.49 4.01
N LYS A 517 35.08 -28.23 3.60
CA LYS A 517 33.90 -27.35 3.64
C LYS A 517 33.48 -27.00 2.22
N VAL A 518 32.33 -27.52 1.81
CA VAL A 518 31.72 -27.18 0.53
C VAL A 518 31.06 -25.80 0.60
N LEU A 519 31.52 -24.91 -0.27
CA LEU A 519 31.12 -23.51 -0.41
C LEU A 519 30.50 -23.28 -1.78
N ALA A 520 29.41 -22.54 -1.84
CA ALA A 520 28.86 -21.98 -3.08
C ALA A 520 28.37 -20.56 -2.86
N GLY A 521 28.50 -19.71 -3.87
CA GLY A 521 28.17 -18.30 -3.74
C GLY A 521 28.00 -17.59 -5.06
N ALA A 522 27.83 -16.27 -4.95
CA ALA A 522 27.92 -15.33 -6.05
C ALA A 522 28.79 -14.14 -5.62
N THR A 523 29.50 -13.55 -6.58
CA THR A 523 30.35 -12.38 -6.36
C THR A 523 29.88 -11.18 -7.18
N TRP A 524 30.09 -9.98 -6.64
CA TRP A 524 29.89 -8.71 -7.32
C TRP A 524 31.17 -7.91 -7.21
N GLU A 525 31.65 -7.38 -8.32
CA GLU A 525 32.88 -6.62 -8.34
C GLU A 525 32.68 -5.32 -9.13
N THR A 526 33.10 -4.22 -8.52
CA THR A 526 33.16 -2.90 -9.12
C THR A 526 34.55 -2.33 -8.90
N ARG A 527 34.81 -1.11 -9.36
CA ARG A 527 36.13 -0.47 -9.24
C ARG A 527 36.59 -0.32 -7.79
N ASP A 528 35.69 -0.10 -6.85
CA ASP A 528 35.98 0.26 -5.45
C ASP A 528 35.35 -0.71 -4.42
N ASN A 529 34.48 -1.62 -4.85
CA ASN A 529 33.75 -2.52 -3.97
C ASN A 529 33.79 -3.97 -4.48
N PHE A 530 34.02 -4.91 -3.57
CA PHE A 530 33.94 -6.34 -3.77
C PHE A 530 32.92 -6.94 -2.80
N GLU A 531 32.01 -7.76 -3.33
CA GLU A 531 30.99 -8.45 -2.55
C GLU A 531 31.01 -9.94 -2.85
N MET A 532 30.78 -10.74 -1.82
CA MET A 532 30.56 -12.16 -1.98
C MET A 532 29.49 -12.63 -1.01
N LEU A 533 28.42 -13.20 -1.55
CA LEU A 533 27.36 -13.88 -0.80
C LEU A 533 27.57 -15.38 -0.93
N ALA A 534 27.58 -16.12 0.17
CA ALA A 534 27.89 -17.53 0.15
C ALA A 534 27.10 -18.36 1.17
N ARG A 535 26.83 -19.61 0.78
CA ARG A 535 26.27 -20.68 1.60
C ARG A 535 27.28 -21.81 1.81
N PHE A 536 27.17 -22.50 2.94
CA PHE A 536 28.00 -23.65 3.29
C PHE A 536 27.12 -24.89 3.40
N ALA A 537 27.52 -26.01 2.79
CA ALA A 537 26.71 -27.24 2.79
C ALA A 537 26.38 -27.76 4.21
N GLY A 538 27.30 -27.62 5.17
CA GLY A 538 27.10 -28.01 6.56
C GLY A 538 26.27 -27.03 7.41
N LYS A 539 25.83 -25.89 6.84
CA LYS A 539 25.03 -24.87 7.54
C LYS A 539 23.92 -24.32 6.63
N PRO A 540 22.89 -25.11 6.30
CA PRO A 540 21.88 -24.74 5.30
C PRO A 540 20.97 -23.56 5.73
N ALA A 541 20.94 -23.23 7.03
CA ALA A 541 20.16 -22.10 7.56
C ALA A 541 20.96 -20.80 7.69
N GLU A 542 22.26 -20.79 7.39
CA GLU A 542 23.15 -19.65 7.57
C GLU A 542 23.73 -19.23 6.23
N VAL A 543 23.55 -17.96 5.87
CA VAL A 543 24.14 -17.33 4.70
C VAL A 543 25.07 -16.22 5.17
N ARG A 544 26.22 -16.12 4.53
CA ARG A 544 27.25 -15.15 4.88
C ARG A 544 27.52 -14.25 3.69
N MET A 545 27.71 -12.96 3.96
CA MET A 545 28.16 -12.01 2.96
C MET A 545 29.35 -11.22 3.47
N ILE A 546 30.28 -10.94 2.58
CA ILE A 546 31.32 -9.93 2.80
C ILE A 546 31.12 -8.81 1.79
N ARG A 547 31.34 -7.59 2.25
CA ARG A 547 31.32 -6.40 1.41
C ARG A 547 32.53 -5.54 1.77
N LEU A 548 33.53 -5.51 0.91
CA LEU A 548 34.85 -4.98 1.22
C LEU A 548 35.29 -3.97 0.17
N ASN A 549 36.09 -2.99 0.58
CA ASN A 549 36.86 -2.18 -0.35
C ASN A 549 37.65 -3.12 -1.26
N ARG A 550 37.61 -2.90 -2.57
CA ARG A 550 38.31 -3.72 -3.56
C ARG A 550 39.80 -3.86 -3.27
N ASP A 551 40.43 -2.82 -2.73
CA ASP A 551 41.85 -2.80 -2.36
C ASP A 551 42.18 -3.75 -1.20
N ALA A 552 41.19 -4.21 -0.44
CA ALA A 552 41.36 -5.17 0.65
C ALA A 552 41.44 -6.63 0.16
N ILE A 553 41.14 -6.88 -1.11
CA ILE A 553 41.19 -8.21 -1.75
C ILE A 553 42.40 -8.29 -2.69
N PRO A 554 43.37 -9.18 -2.44
CA PRO A 554 44.50 -9.38 -3.34
C PRO A 554 44.08 -9.80 -4.76
N GLU A 555 44.82 -9.39 -5.78
CA GLU A 555 44.61 -9.90 -7.14
C GLU A 555 44.89 -11.40 -7.22
N GLY A 556 44.07 -12.13 -7.99
CA GLY A 556 44.20 -13.58 -8.14
C GLY A 556 43.68 -14.41 -6.96
N THR A 557 42.94 -13.80 -6.03
CA THR A 557 42.27 -14.50 -4.92
C THR A 557 41.31 -15.57 -5.46
N ARG A 558 41.50 -16.83 -5.06
CA ARG A 558 40.64 -17.95 -5.46
C ARG A 558 39.46 -18.08 -4.51
N LEU A 559 38.45 -18.87 -4.91
CA LEU A 559 37.22 -19.01 -4.14
C LEU A 559 37.44 -19.43 -2.67
N CYS A 560 38.35 -20.38 -2.44
CA CYS A 560 38.68 -20.87 -1.08
C CYS A 560 39.40 -19.82 -0.22
N ASP A 561 40.11 -18.89 -0.83
CA ASP A 561 40.82 -17.83 -0.09
C ASP A 561 39.83 -16.85 0.57
N TYR A 562 38.58 -16.77 0.07
CA TYR A 562 37.53 -15.93 0.68
C TYR A 562 37.02 -16.46 2.02
N MET A 563 37.29 -17.73 2.35
CA MET A 563 36.85 -18.32 3.61
C MET A 563 37.36 -17.58 4.84
N LYS A 564 38.59 -17.05 4.78
CA LYS A 564 39.18 -16.29 5.89
C LYS A 564 38.40 -15.01 6.21
N TYR A 565 37.73 -14.42 5.20
CA TYR A 565 36.88 -13.25 5.37
C TYR A 565 35.47 -13.68 5.81
N LEU A 566 34.85 -14.62 5.10
CA LEU A 566 33.49 -15.09 5.41
C LEU A 566 33.34 -15.64 6.84
N LEU A 567 34.38 -16.30 7.38
CA LEU A 567 34.33 -16.95 8.70
C LEU A 567 34.84 -16.08 9.87
N MET A 568 35.22 -14.82 9.62
CA MET A 568 35.85 -13.98 10.64
C MET A 568 34.89 -13.56 11.76
N TYR A 569 33.60 -13.33 11.46
CA TYR A 569 32.60 -12.81 12.41
C TYR A 569 31.24 -13.52 12.37
#